data_AF-A0A8X7SV37-F1
#
_entry.id   AF-A0A8X7SV37-F1
#
_cell.length_a   1.000
_cell.length_b   1.000
_cell.length_c   1.000
_cell.angle_alpha   90.00
_cell.angle_beta   90.00
_cell.angle_gamma   90.00
#
_symmetry.space_group_name_H-M   'P 1'
#
loop_
_entity.id
_entity.type
_entity.pdbx_description
1 polymer ?
#
loop_
_entity_poly.entity_id
_entity_poly.type
_entity_poly.pdbx_seq_one_letter_code
_entity_poly.pdbx_strand_id
1 'polypeptide(L)'
;MKSFTALVLIGILAVIGTVKAKKPESGYNALIKACEAMKKTCTNPTDDRKWQTFDACMCKNWTMLGNGDCIQGCRSGKPEAPDVCVYNCKRVKNPDGSCKTVPKGCGLG
;
A
#
# COMPACT_ATOMS: atom_id res chain seq x y z
N MET A 1 -16.18 39.23 8.59
CA MET A 1 -14.76 38.87 8.39
C MET A 1 -14.70 37.35 8.27
N LYS A 2 -14.87 36.78 7.07
CA LYS A 2 -13.79 36.37 6.14
C LYS A 2 -12.64 35.62 6.83
N SER A 3 -12.75 34.29 6.77
CA SER A 3 -11.70 33.29 6.56
C SER A 3 -10.42 33.38 7.39
N PHE A 4 -10.36 32.61 8.49
CA PHE A 4 -9.09 32.29 9.15
C PHE A 4 -8.91 30.80 9.51
N THR A 5 -9.73 29.90 8.99
CA THR A 5 -9.70 28.47 9.38
C THR A 5 -9.13 27.52 8.34
N ALA A 6 -8.58 28.02 7.23
CA ALA A 6 -8.07 27.17 6.14
C ALA A 6 -6.56 26.84 6.24
N LEU A 7 -5.79 27.54 7.06
CA LEU A 7 -4.32 27.41 7.08
C LEU A 7 -3.78 26.33 8.01
N VAL A 8 -4.56 25.85 8.99
CA VAL A 8 -4.07 24.85 9.97
C VAL A 8 -4.17 23.41 9.43
N LEU A 9 -5.03 23.13 8.45
CA LEU A 9 -5.15 21.78 7.87
C LEU A 9 -4.01 21.39 6.91
N ILE A 10 -3.17 22.33 6.48
CA ILE A 10 -2.07 22.04 5.54
C ILE A 10 -0.83 21.51 6.30
N GLY A 11 -0.73 21.74 7.61
CA GLY A 11 0.42 21.33 8.42
C GLY A 11 0.54 19.83 8.67
N ILE A 12 -0.57 19.07 8.61
CA ILE A 12 -0.56 17.63 8.92
C ILE A 12 -0.33 16.77 7.67
N LEU A 13 -0.55 17.33 6.46
CA LEU A 13 -0.30 16.64 5.20
C LEU A 13 1.19 16.59 4.81
N ALA A 14 2.05 17.37 5.48
CA ALA A 14 3.48 17.48 5.14
C ALA A 14 4.36 16.36 5.74
N VAL A 15 3.86 15.55 6.68
CA VAL A 15 4.65 14.46 7.30
C VAL A 15 4.77 13.24 6.38
N ILE A 16 3.98 13.16 5.31
CA ILE A 16 4.07 12.09 4.30
C ILE A 16 5.06 12.47 3.16
N GLY A 17 5.75 13.62 3.28
CA GLY A 17 6.47 14.25 2.17
C GLY A 17 7.93 13.85 1.95
N THR A 18 8.60 13.10 2.82
CA THR A 18 10.07 12.94 2.72
C THR A 18 10.65 11.56 2.98
N VAL A 19 9.85 10.49 2.97
CA VAL A 19 10.43 9.22 2.49
C VAL A 19 10.65 9.41 1.00
N LYS A 20 11.84 9.89 0.62
CA LYS A 20 12.44 9.57 -0.68
C LYS A 20 12.18 8.09 -0.86
N ALA A 21 11.17 7.74 -1.64
CA ALA A 21 10.98 6.39 -2.12
C ALA A 21 12.19 6.14 -3.00
N LYS A 22 13.32 5.74 -2.38
CA LYS A 22 14.32 4.96 -3.07
C LYS A 22 13.50 3.90 -3.76
N LYS A 23 13.47 3.93 -5.10
CA LYS A 23 13.03 2.78 -5.90
C LYS A 23 13.60 1.58 -5.17
N PRO A 24 12.77 0.69 -4.59
CA PRO A 24 13.32 -0.40 -3.81
C PRO A 24 14.32 -1.09 -4.74
N GLU A 25 15.58 -1.15 -4.32
CA GLU A 25 16.64 -1.93 -4.99
C GLU A 25 16.32 -3.44 -4.99
N SER A 26 15.09 -3.82 -4.67
CA SER A 26 14.67 -5.15 -4.32
C SER A 26 13.29 -5.40 -4.93
N GLY A 27 13.26 -6.25 -5.96
CA GLY A 27 12.09 -6.52 -6.80
C GLY A 27 10.88 -7.13 -6.07
N TYR A 28 9.89 -7.60 -6.83
CA TYR A 28 8.61 -8.15 -6.34
C TYR A 28 8.72 -9.10 -5.13
N ASN A 29 9.76 -9.94 -5.08
CA ASN A 29 9.99 -10.85 -3.96
C ASN A 29 10.29 -10.15 -2.63
N ALA A 30 10.98 -9.02 -2.65
CA ALA A 30 11.26 -8.26 -1.42
C ALA A 30 10.00 -7.55 -0.92
N LEU A 31 9.17 -7.04 -1.83
CA LEU A 31 7.86 -6.51 -1.49
C LEU A 31 6.96 -7.58 -0.85
N ILE A 32 6.90 -8.79 -1.44
CA ILE A 32 6.16 -9.91 -0.85
C ILE A 32 6.65 -10.18 0.57
N LYS A 33 7.97 -10.34 0.77
CA LYS A 33 8.57 -10.60 2.08
C LYS A 33 8.24 -9.51 3.09
N ALA A 34 8.30 -8.23 2.69
CA ALA A 34 7.95 -7.11 3.55
C ALA A 34 6.47 -7.16 3.96
N CYS A 35 5.57 -7.42 3.01
CA CYS A 35 4.13 -7.54 3.31
C CYS A 35 3.82 -8.80 4.14
N GLU A 36 4.54 -9.90 3.95
CA GLU A 36 4.43 -11.09 4.81
C GLU A 36 4.91 -10.84 6.24
N ALA A 37 6.03 -10.11 6.40
CA ALA A 37 6.52 -9.70 7.70
C ALA A 37 5.48 -8.82 8.43
N MET A 38 4.79 -7.94 7.69
CA MET A 38 3.73 -7.09 8.24
C MET A 38 2.54 -7.90 8.79
N LYS A 39 2.22 -9.06 8.21
CA LYS A 39 1.19 -9.96 8.77
C LYS A 39 1.54 -10.45 10.18
N LYS A 40 2.84 -10.59 10.47
CA LYS A 40 3.33 -11.15 11.75
C LYS A 40 3.29 -10.14 12.88
N THR A 41 3.15 -8.85 12.59
CA THR A 41 3.09 -7.80 13.62
C THR A 41 1.70 -7.60 14.21
N CYS A 42 0.72 -8.39 13.77
CA CYS A 42 -0.63 -8.30 14.28
C CYS A 42 -0.75 -8.77 15.73
N THR A 43 -1.33 -7.94 16.61
CA THR A 43 -1.47 -8.23 18.06
C THR A 43 -2.50 -9.34 18.36
N ASN A 44 -3.53 -9.50 17.52
CA ASN A 44 -4.54 -10.57 17.63
C ASN A 44 -5.03 -10.97 16.22
N PRO A 45 -4.23 -11.72 15.46
CA PRO A 45 -4.54 -11.95 14.06
C PRO A 45 -5.47 -13.14 13.86
N THR A 46 -6.66 -12.88 13.31
CA THR A 46 -7.35 -13.89 12.51
C THR A 46 -6.63 -14.02 11.16
N ASP A 47 -6.77 -15.15 10.49
CA ASP A 47 -6.17 -15.33 9.17
C ASP A 47 -6.70 -14.31 8.16
N ASP A 48 -7.97 -13.91 8.26
CA ASP A 48 -8.54 -12.81 7.50
C ASP A 48 -7.80 -11.49 7.72
N ARG A 49 -7.49 -11.13 8.98
CA ARG A 49 -6.76 -9.89 9.29
C ARG A 49 -5.34 -9.93 8.74
N LYS A 50 -4.67 -11.08 8.77
CA LYS A 50 -3.35 -11.26 8.14
C LYS A 50 -3.45 -11.05 6.63
N TRP A 51 -4.44 -11.66 5.97
CA TRP A 51 -4.63 -11.51 4.53
C TRP A 51 -4.99 -10.09 4.12
N GLN A 52 -5.87 -9.42 4.85
CA GLN A 52 -6.21 -8.02 4.63
C GLN A 52 -5.00 -7.10 4.79
N THR A 53 -4.16 -7.33 5.82
CA THR A 53 -2.91 -6.58 6.03
C THR A 53 -1.98 -6.69 4.84
N PHE A 54 -1.82 -7.90 4.30
CA PHE A 54 -0.98 -8.14 3.15
C PHE A 54 -1.54 -7.53 1.86
N ASP A 55 -2.83 -7.68 1.61
CA ASP A 55 -3.47 -7.09 0.44
C ASP A 55 -3.39 -5.56 0.48
N ALA A 56 -3.62 -4.95 1.64
CA ALA A 56 -3.42 -3.52 1.85
C ALA A 56 -1.96 -3.09 1.57
N CYS A 57 -0.99 -3.85 2.07
CA CYS A 57 0.43 -3.60 1.85
C CYS A 57 0.82 -3.70 0.35
N MET A 58 0.39 -4.76 -0.32
CA MET A 58 0.64 -4.97 -1.76
C MET A 58 -0.01 -3.85 -2.59
N CYS A 59 -1.27 -3.52 -2.32
CA CYS A 59 -2.00 -2.49 -3.05
C CYS A 59 -1.30 -1.13 -2.94
N LYS A 60 -0.93 -0.70 -1.72
CA LYS A 60 -0.28 0.59 -1.50
C LYS A 60 1.07 0.68 -2.22
N ASN A 61 1.88 -0.36 -2.11
CA ASN A 61 3.19 -0.38 -2.75
C ASN A 61 3.11 -0.42 -4.28
N TRP A 62 2.24 -1.25 -4.86
CA TRP A 62 2.04 -1.26 -6.31
C TRP A 62 1.47 0.06 -6.81
N THR A 63 0.49 0.64 -6.11
CA THR A 63 -0.06 1.95 -6.47
C THR A 63 1.02 3.03 -6.41
N MET A 64 1.88 3.01 -5.40
CA MET A 64 3.01 3.95 -5.29
C MET A 64 4.04 3.74 -6.42
N LEU A 65 4.41 2.49 -6.70
CA LEU A 65 5.37 2.15 -7.77
C LEU A 65 4.86 2.52 -9.16
N GLY A 66 3.55 2.43 -9.39
CA GLY A 66 2.91 2.79 -10.65
C GLY A 66 2.32 4.19 -10.68
N ASN A 67 2.73 5.09 -9.78
CA ASN A 67 2.27 6.49 -9.73
C ASN A 67 0.72 6.64 -9.72
N GLY A 68 0.04 5.80 -8.95
CA GLY A 68 -1.43 5.74 -8.86
C GLY A 68 -2.04 4.54 -9.60
N ASP A 69 -1.31 3.93 -10.53
CA ASP A 69 -1.75 2.75 -11.26
C ASP A 69 -1.17 1.46 -10.65
N CYS A 70 -2.02 0.72 -9.94
CA CYS A 70 -1.65 -0.58 -9.37
C CYS A 70 -1.17 -1.58 -10.43
N ILE A 71 -1.80 -1.63 -11.60
CA ILE A 71 -1.46 -2.62 -12.64
C ILE A 71 -0.06 -2.32 -13.17
N GLN A 72 0.23 -1.05 -13.44
CA GLN A 72 1.57 -0.63 -13.85
C GLN A 72 2.62 -0.94 -12.78
N GLY A 73 2.37 -0.60 -11.52
CA GLY A 73 3.31 -0.90 -10.45
C GLY A 73 3.53 -2.40 -10.21
N CYS A 74 2.48 -3.22 -10.37
CA CYS A 74 2.61 -4.67 -10.36
C CYS A 74 3.48 -5.17 -11.50
N ARG A 75 3.25 -4.71 -12.74
CA ARG A 75 4.05 -5.10 -13.92
C ARG A 75 5.51 -4.68 -13.80
N SER A 76 5.77 -3.50 -13.25
CA SER A 76 7.12 -3.03 -12.96
C SER A 76 7.85 -3.90 -11.93
N GLY A 77 7.12 -4.50 -10.99
CA GLY A 77 7.67 -5.45 -10.02
C GLY A 77 7.80 -6.87 -10.57
N LYS A 78 6.85 -7.30 -11.41
CA LYS A 78 6.66 -8.68 -11.90
C LYS A 78 6.59 -8.74 -13.45
N PRO A 79 7.68 -8.39 -14.15
CA PRO A 79 7.68 -8.32 -15.62
C PRO A 79 7.44 -9.67 -16.31
N GLU A 80 7.73 -10.79 -15.64
CA GLU A 80 7.62 -12.14 -16.17
C GLU A 80 6.18 -12.68 -16.25
N ALA A 81 5.22 -12.04 -15.56
CA ALA A 81 3.81 -12.42 -15.58
C ALA A 81 2.91 -11.17 -15.49
N PRO A 82 2.87 -10.32 -16.54
CA PRO A 82 2.18 -9.04 -16.51
C PRO A 82 0.65 -9.15 -16.61
N ASP A 83 0.16 -10.32 -17.01
CA ASP A 83 -1.25 -10.70 -17.14
C ASP A 83 -1.90 -10.93 -15.77
N VAL A 84 -1.18 -11.53 -14.82
CA VAL A 84 -1.70 -11.75 -13.46
C VAL A 84 -1.93 -10.45 -12.68
N CYS A 85 -1.34 -9.34 -13.12
CA CYS A 85 -1.45 -8.05 -12.45
C CYS A 85 -2.86 -7.48 -12.47
N VAL A 86 -3.66 -7.75 -13.51
CA VAL A 86 -5.07 -7.31 -13.55
C VAL A 86 -5.87 -7.99 -12.45
N TYR A 87 -5.74 -9.32 -12.34
CA TYR A 87 -6.39 -10.11 -11.32
C TYR A 87 -5.93 -9.71 -9.92
N ASN A 88 -4.62 -9.59 -9.72
CA ASN A 88 -4.04 -9.24 -8.43
C ASN A 88 -4.46 -7.85 -7.97
N CYS A 89 -4.44 -6.85 -8.85
CA CYS A 89 -4.90 -5.51 -8.50
C CYS A 89 -6.40 -5.47 -8.18
N LYS A 90 -7.23 -6.22 -8.91
CA LYS A 90 -8.66 -6.35 -8.59
C LYS A 90 -8.89 -6.98 -7.21
N ARG A 91 -8.08 -7.97 -6.83
CA ARG A 91 -8.15 -8.66 -5.53
C ARG A 91 -7.79 -7.75 -4.35
N VAL A 92 -6.73 -6.94 -4.51
CA VAL A 92 -6.19 -6.12 -3.40
C VAL A 92 -6.86 -4.76 -3.25
N LYS A 93 -7.52 -4.25 -4.30
CA LYS A 93 -8.29 -3.01 -4.27
C LYS A 93 -9.71 -3.23 -3.72
N ASN A 94 -10.29 -2.15 -3.21
CA ASN A 94 -11.71 -2.02 -2.96
C ASN A 94 -12.47 -1.86 -4.31
N PRO A 95 -13.81 -2.06 -4.32
CA PRO A 95 -14.62 -1.85 -5.52
C PRO A 95 -14.52 -0.43 -6.11
N ASP A 96 -14.25 0.57 -5.27
CA ASP A 96 -14.03 1.98 -5.67
C ASP A 96 -12.62 2.24 -6.23
N GLY A 97 -11.78 1.21 -6.34
CA GLY A 97 -10.40 1.30 -6.83
C GLY A 97 -9.37 1.78 -5.81
N SER A 98 -9.78 2.13 -4.58
CA SER A 98 -8.89 2.49 -3.48
C SER A 98 -8.20 1.26 -2.88
N CYS A 99 -7.10 1.47 -2.16
CA CYS A 99 -6.46 0.39 -1.41
C CYS A 99 -7.15 0.17 -0.06
N LYS A 100 -7.32 -1.10 0.31
CA LYS A 100 -7.76 -1.49 1.66
C LYS A 100 -6.85 -0.87 2.71
N THR A 101 -7.44 -0.48 3.84
CA THR A 101 -6.68 -0.05 5.01
C THR A 101 -6.12 -1.26 5.75
N VAL A 102 -4.94 -1.09 6.34
CA VAL A 102 -4.39 -2.11 7.23
C VAL A 102 -5.29 -2.18 8.48
N PRO A 103 -5.78 -3.37 8.88
CA PRO A 103 -6.60 -3.52 10.08
C PRO A 103 -5.90 -2.97 11.32
N LYS A 104 -6.69 -2.41 12.26
CA LYS A 104 -6.15 -1.95 13.54
C LYS A 104 -5.45 -3.08 14.29
N GLY A 105 -4.30 -2.77 14.87
CA GLY A 105 -3.46 -3.75 15.57
C GLY A 105 -2.71 -4.69 14.63
N CYS A 106 -2.58 -4.35 13.35
CA CYS A 106 -1.68 -4.98 12.37
C CYS A 106 -0.84 -3.87 11.71
N GLY A 107 0.41 -4.18 11.32
CA GLY A 107 1.36 -3.21 10.78
C GLY A 107 2.40 -2.72 11.78
N LEU A 108 3.34 -1.91 11.32
CA LEU A 108 4.23 -1.15 12.19
C LEU A 108 3.39 0.01 12.73
N GLY A 109 3.14 0.00 14.04
CA GLY A 109 2.50 1.12 14.75
C GLY A 109 3.35 2.37 14.71
#